data_AF-A0A9X0CBV8-F1
#
_entry.id   AF-A0A9X0CBV8-F1
#
_cell.length_a   1.000
_cell.length_b   1.000
_cell.length_c   1.000
_cell.angle_alpha   90.00
_cell.angle_beta   90.00
_cell.angle_gamma   90.00
#
_symmetry.space_group_name_H-M   'P 1'
#
loop_
_entity.id
_entity.type
_entity.pdbx_description
1 polymer ?
#
loop_
_entity_poly.entity_id
_entity_poly.type
_entity_poly.pdbx_seq_one_letter_code
_entity_poly.pdbx_strand_id
1 'polypeptide(L)'
;MYKAPGEEKKIVEDGLLYLNRTSSSVIFEIFSKQYEQPGPQVHAEVQVLEHFYQKKLSFADGDRFIACSKPACLCCVLYFKHHPAHMVVPSSHQKVWTRWSPPVVKVFTKHDMATREQKQIMSKITQELRDQIIDQVLRRSQASRWHPDSITCITEMHSASNLNLLDEQDICENAYNESVADLLNRPETGEQGGLDQQIDSDDGGVSIYI
;
A
#
# COMPACT_ATOMS: atom_id res chain seq x y z
N MET A 1 -18.65 -7.12 -23.79
CA MET A 1 -19.54 -6.76 -24.92
C MET A 1 -19.41 -5.26 -25.08
N TYR A 2 -18.41 -4.80 -25.84
CA TYR A 2 -18.03 -3.37 -25.91
C TYR A 2 -18.95 -2.64 -26.90
N LYS A 3 -19.55 -1.52 -26.45
CA LYS A 3 -20.46 -0.71 -27.27
C LYS A 3 -19.67 0.25 -28.16
N ALA A 4 -20.33 0.81 -29.17
CA ALA A 4 -19.70 1.68 -30.15
C ALA A 4 -18.89 2.83 -29.48
N PRO A 5 -17.72 3.22 -30.02
CA PRO A 5 -16.74 4.08 -29.35
C PRO A 5 -17.21 5.49 -28.94
N GLY A 6 -18.43 5.91 -29.34
CA GLY A 6 -19.05 7.17 -28.90
C GLY A 6 -20.07 7.03 -27.77
N GLU A 7 -20.67 5.85 -27.58
CA GLU A 7 -21.74 5.66 -26.59
C GLU A 7 -21.16 5.56 -25.18
N GLU A 8 -20.02 4.88 -25.02
CA GLU A 8 -19.30 4.77 -23.75
C GLU A 8 -18.81 6.13 -23.25
N LYS A 9 -18.30 6.97 -24.15
CA LYS A 9 -17.83 8.33 -23.80
C LYS A 9 -18.95 9.15 -23.16
N LYS A 10 -20.14 9.15 -23.75
CA LYS A 10 -21.29 9.90 -23.23
C LYS A 10 -21.73 9.37 -21.87
N ILE A 11 -21.78 8.05 -21.69
CA ILE A 11 -22.14 7.42 -20.42
C ILE A 11 -21.13 7.78 -19.32
N VAL A 12 -19.83 7.78 -19.64
CA VAL A 12 -18.78 8.16 -18.70
C VAL A 12 -18.90 9.64 -18.32
N GLU A 13 -19.13 10.53 -19.28
CA GLU A 13 -19.33 11.96 -19.04
C GLU A 13 -20.54 12.23 -18.14
N ASP A 14 -21.69 11.62 -18.45
CA ASP A 14 -22.89 11.72 -17.64
C ASP A 14 -22.67 11.19 -16.21
N GLY A 15 -21.92 10.09 -16.08
CA GLY A 15 -21.54 9.50 -14.79
C GLY A 15 -20.64 10.42 -13.96
N LEU A 16 -19.65 11.08 -14.58
CA LEU A 16 -18.77 12.04 -13.91
C LEU A 16 -19.55 13.28 -13.41
N LEU A 17 -20.47 13.80 -14.22
CA LEU A 17 -21.34 14.91 -13.83
C LEU A 17 -22.27 14.51 -12.67
N TYR A 18 -22.81 13.29 -12.70
CA TYR A 18 -23.62 12.75 -11.61
C TYR A 18 -22.82 12.64 -10.30
N LEU A 19 -21.61 12.09 -10.35
CA LEU A 19 -20.72 11.97 -9.19
C LEU A 19 -20.37 13.34 -8.62
N ASN A 20 -20.06 14.32 -9.46
CA ASN A 20 -19.76 15.68 -9.01
C ASN A 20 -20.97 16.38 -8.36
N ARG A 21 -22.19 16.17 -8.87
CA ARG A 21 -23.42 16.74 -8.28
C ARG A 21 -23.78 16.08 -6.94
N THR A 22 -23.59 14.77 -6.83
CA THR A 22 -24.05 13.99 -5.67
C THR A 22 -23.05 14.01 -4.52
N SER A 23 -21.78 14.25 -4.82
CA SER A 23 -20.75 14.40 -3.79
C SER A 23 -20.95 15.71 -3.03
N SER A 24 -21.01 15.66 -1.71
CA SER A 24 -21.09 16.87 -0.86
C SER A 24 -19.88 17.80 -1.01
N SER A 25 -18.83 17.34 -1.69
CA SER A 25 -17.65 18.13 -2.06
C SER A 25 -17.67 18.39 -3.56
N VAL A 26 -17.39 19.62 -3.99
CA VAL A 26 -17.24 19.97 -5.41
C VAL A 26 -15.95 19.34 -5.94
N ILE A 27 -16.02 18.08 -6.37
CA ILE A 27 -14.85 17.24 -6.72
C ILE A 27 -13.96 17.97 -7.74
N PHE A 28 -14.55 18.56 -8.78
CA PHE A 28 -13.79 19.26 -9.80
C PHE A 28 -13.07 20.50 -9.27
N GLU A 29 -13.70 21.28 -8.38
CA GLU A 29 -13.05 22.47 -7.80
C GLU A 29 -11.90 22.09 -6.87
N ILE A 30 -12.08 21.05 -6.03
CA ILE A 30 -11.03 20.55 -5.14
C ILE A 30 -9.85 20.06 -5.97
N PHE A 31 -10.12 19.28 -7.01
CA PHE A 31 -9.11 18.79 -7.93
C PHE A 31 -8.33 19.94 -8.58
N SER A 32 -9.03 20.94 -9.13
CA SER A 32 -8.40 22.11 -9.75
C SER A 32 -7.51 22.87 -8.76
N LYS A 33 -7.99 23.13 -7.54
CA LYS A 33 -7.20 23.80 -6.49
C LYS A 33 -5.94 23.02 -6.10
N GLN A 34 -6.02 21.69 -6.07
CA GLN A 34 -4.87 20.85 -5.77
C GLN A 34 -3.84 20.84 -6.92
N TYR A 35 -4.29 21.02 -8.17
CA TYR A 35 -3.43 21.12 -9.35
C TYR A 35 -2.69 22.46 -9.45
N GLU A 36 -3.25 23.53 -8.88
CA GLU A 36 -2.62 24.85 -8.84
C GLU A 36 -1.43 24.93 -7.86
N GLN A 37 -1.26 23.92 -6.99
CA GLN A 37 -0.17 23.89 -6.02
C GLN A 37 1.20 23.67 -6.71
N PRO A 38 2.28 24.28 -6.21
CA PRO A 38 3.55 24.35 -6.94
C PRO A 38 4.27 23.00 -7.05
N GLY A 39 4.40 22.46 -8.27
CA GLY A 39 5.41 21.47 -8.66
C GLY A 39 5.10 20.00 -8.34
N PRO A 40 5.52 19.07 -9.22
CA PRO A 40 5.42 17.64 -9.00
C PRO A 40 6.36 17.15 -7.89
N GLN A 41 6.01 16.05 -7.24
CA GLN A 41 6.75 15.43 -6.15
C GLN A 41 6.88 13.92 -6.38
N VAL A 42 8.13 13.45 -6.36
CA VAL A 42 8.44 12.01 -6.34
C VAL A 42 8.34 11.53 -4.89
N HIS A 43 7.53 10.53 -4.62
CA HIS A 43 7.39 9.97 -3.28
C HIS A 43 8.58 9.08 -2.88
N ALA A 44 8.77 8.88 -1.58
CA ALA A 44 9.92 8.15 -1.03
C ALA A 44 10.01 6.69 -1.52
N GLU A 45 8.89 5.99 -1.65
CA GLU A 45 8.84 4.59 -2.13
C GLU A 45 9.50 4.48 -3.51
N VAL A 46 9.13 5.40 -4.41
CA VAL A 46 9.64 5.45 -5.79
C VAL A 46 11.12 5.86 -5.79
N GLN A 47 11.52 6.82 -4.94
CA GLN A 47 12.92 7.24 -4.84
C GLN A 47 13.84 6.08 -4.41
N VAL A 48 13.42 5.29 -3.42
CA VAL A 48 14.21 4.13 -2.96
C VAL A 48 14.25 3.04 -4.05
N LEU A 49 13.12 2.75 -4.69
CA LEU A 49 13.05 1.79 -5.79
C LEU A 49 14.04 2.15 -6.91
N GLU A 50 14.03 3.40 -7.35
CA GLU A 50 14.94 3.88 -8.39
C GLU A 50 16.40 3.84 -7.95
N HIS A 51 16.67 4.20 -6.71
CA HIS A 51 18.03 4.16 -6.18
C HIS A 51 18.60 2.74 -6.29
N PHE A 52 17.84 1.73 -5.85
CA PHE A 52 18.23 0.33 -5.95
C PHE A 52 18.38 -0.13 -7.40
N TYR A 53 17.44 0.23 -8.27
CA TYR A 53 17.45 -0.17 -9.67
C TYR A 53 18.61 0.44 -10.45
N GLN A 54 18.81 1.76 -10.35
CA GLN A 54 19.86 2.48 -11.07
C GLN A 54 21.26 2.12 -10.58
N LYS A 55 21.42 1.87 -9.27
CA LYS A 55 22.71 1.50 -8.67
C LYS A 55 22.97 0.00 -8.67
N LYS A 56 22.01 -0.83 -9.11
CA LYS A 56 22.09 -2.30 -9.12
C LYS A 56 22.45 -2.86 -7.75
N LEU A 57 21.82 -2.36 -6.70
CA LEU A 57 22.05 -2.82 -5.34
C LEU A 57 21.40 -4.17 -5.09
N SER A 58 22.03 -4.99 -4.26
CA SER A 58 21.49 -6.26 -3.80
C SER A 58 20.57 -6.08 -2.59
N PHE A 59 19.51 -6.86 -2.55
CA PHE A 59 18.64 -6.96 -1.38
C PHE A 59 19.12 -8.07 -0.44
N ALA A 60 18.85 -7.93 0.86
CA ALA A 60 19.08 -8.99 1.83
C ALA A 60 18.21 -10.22 1.47
N ASP A 61 18.81 -11.40 1.47
CA ASP A 61 18.17 -12.69 1.11
C ASP A 61 17.40 -12.69 -0.22
N GLY A 62 17.72 -11.75 -1.12
CA GLY A 62 17.02 -11.58 -2.39
C GLY A 62 15.60 -11.01 -2.26
N ASP A 63 15.16 -10.61 -1.07
CA ASP A 63 13.83 -10.04 -0.85
C ASP A 63 13.77 -8.58 -1.32
N ARG A 64 13.16 -8.36 -2.49
CA ARG A 64 13.00 -7.03 -3.11
C ARG A 64 11.90 -6.19 -2.45
N PHE A 65 11.82 -6.23 -1.13
CA PHE A 65 10.86 -5.48 -0.34
C PHE A 65 11.43 -4.11 0.07
N ILE A 66 10.60 -3.07 -0.04
CA ILE A 66 10.91 -1.73 0.45
C ILE A 66 9.93 -1.39 1.57
N ALA A 67 10.43 -1.29 2.79
CA ALA A 67 9.66 -0.85 3.95
C ALA A 67 9.54 0.68 3.97
N CYS A 68 8.34 1.19 4.25
CA CYS A 68 8.07 2.61 4.43
C CYS A 68 7.22 2.83 5.68
N SER A 69 7.26 4.04 6.26
CA SER A 69 6.53 4.37 7.50
C SER A 69 5.01 4.43 7.31
N LYS A 70 4.53 4.54 6.06
CA LYS A 70 3.12 4.53 5.68
C LYS A 70 2.91 3.55 4.51
N PRO A 71 1.70 2.98 4.35
CA PRO A 71 1.33 2.27 3.14
C PRO A 71 1.52 3.16 1.89
N ALA A 72 1.79 2.56 0.74
CA ALA A 72 2.04 3.29 -0.48
C ALA A 72 0.76 3.96 -1.03
N CYS A 73 0.93 5.09 -1.72
CA CYS A 73 -0.18 5.68 -2.47
C CYS A 73 -0.54 4.86 -3.72
N LEU A 74 -1.70 5.16 -4.34
CA LEU A 74 -2.16 4.42 -5.52
C LEU A 74 -1.11 4.46 -6.65
N CYS A 75 -0.57 5.65 -6.93
CA CYS A 75 0.43 5.82 -7.98
C CYS A 75 1.75 5.10 -7.66
N CYS A 76 2.19 5.06 -6.40
CA CYS A 76 3.36 4.29 -5.98
C CYS A 76 3.16 2.80 -6.21
N VAL A 77 2.00 2.23 -5.84
CA VAL A 77 1.68 0.82 -6.08
C VAL A 77 1.66 0.47 -7.56
N LEU A 78 1.01 1.30 -8.38
CA LEU A 78 0.99 1.09 -9.83
C LEU A 78 2.40 1.23 -10.44
N TYR A 79 3.23 2.13 -9.91
CA TYR A 79 4.61 2.25 -10.32
C TYR A 79 5.40 0.98 -10.03
N PHE A 80 5.37 0.48 -8.78
CA PHE A 80 6.04 -0.77 -8.39
C PHE A 80 5.59 -1.95 -9.26
N LYS A 81 4.28 -2.07 -9.49
CA LYS A 81 3.69 -3.15 -10.29
C LYS A 81 4.21 -3.19 -11.73
N HIS A 82 4.38 -2.03 -12.35
CA HIS A 82 4.75 -1.92 -13.76
C HIS A 82 6.26 -1.68 -14.00
N HIS A 83 7.03 -1.46 -12.94
CA HIS A 83 8.45 -1.18 -13.01
C HIS A 83 9.28 -2.45 -13.33
N PRO A 84 10.31 -2.36 -14.19
CA PRO A 84 11.13 -3.52 -14.60
C PRO A 84 11.99 -4.14 -13.49
N ALA A 85 12.13 -3.47 -12.34
CA ALA A 85 12.88 -4.00 -11.19
C ALA A 85 12.19 -5.19 -10.51
N HIS A 86 10.91 -5.45 -10.80
CA HIS A 86 10.13 -6.55 -10.21
C HIS A 86 10.25 -6.62 -8.68
N MET A 87 10.03 -5.47 -8.04
CA MET A 87 10.02 -5.36 -6.58
C MET A 87 8.71 -5.91 -5.99
N VAL A 88 8.75 -6.27 -4.71
CA VAL A 88 7.54 -6.65 -3.97
C VAL A 88 6.63 -5.42 -3.91
N VAL A 89 5.38 -5.59 -4.36
CA VAL A 89 4.41 -4.50 -4.38
C VAL A 89 3.97 -4.19 -2.95
N PRO A 90 4.14 -2.95 -2.46
CA PRO A 90 3.78 -2.60 -1.09
C PRO A 90 2.27 -2.56 -0.88
N SER A 91 1.84 -2.66 0.37
CA SER A 91 0.46 -2.39 0.76
C SER A 91 0.08 -0.94 0.43
N SER A 92 -1.21 -0.66 0.22
CA SER A 92 -1.67 0.67 -0.20
C SER A 92 -2.79 1.24 0.65
N HIS A 93 -2.72 2.55 0.91
CA HIS A 93 -3.85 3.33 1.44
C HIS A 93 -4.78 3.86 0.32
N GLN A 94 -4.52 3.54 -0.96
CA GLN A 94 -5.36 3.86 -2.13
C GLN A 94 -5.65 5.35 -2.37
N LYS A 95 -4.90 6.28 -1.75
CA LYS A 95 -5.09 7.72 -1.98
C LYS A 95 -4.37 8.14 -3.25
N VAL A 96 -5.01 9.01 -4.01
CA VAL A 96 -4.47 9.65 -5.20
C VAL A 96 -3.90 11.00 -4.81
N TRP A 97 -2.62 11.21 -5.11
CA TRP A 97 -1.94 12.49 -4.87
C TRP A 97 -1.76 13.18 -6.21
N THR A 98 -2.43 14.31 -6.43
CA THR A 98 -2.37 15.09 -7.68
C THR A 98 -0.97 15.59 -8.02
N ARG A 99 -0.14 15.78 -6.99
CA ARG A 99 1.26 16.20 -7.13
C ARG A 99 2.23 15.05 -7.40
N TRP A 100 1.77 13.80 -7.34
CA TRP A 100 2.66 12.66 -7.56
C TRP A 100 3.26 12.70 -8.97
N SER A 101 4.56 12.39 -9.08
CA SER A 101 5.23 12.23 -10.37
C SER A 101 6.21 11.08 -10.38
N PRO A 102 6.49 10.50 -11.57
CA PRO A 102 7.67 9.66 -11.72
C PRO A 102 8.96 10.47 -11.53
N PRO A 103 10.11 9.79 -11.36
CA PRO A 103 11.42 10.42 -11.31
C PRO A 103 11.70 11.26 -12.56
N VAL A 104 12.38 12.39 -12.41
CA VAL A 104 12.71 13.26 -13.55
C VAL A 104 13.78 12.60 -14.42
N VAL A 105 13.49 12.41 -15.71
CA VAL A 105 14.49 12.02 -16.71
C VAL A 105 15.24 13.26 -17.18
N LYS A 106 16.57 13.28 -17.05
CA LYS A 106 17.40 14.45 -17.38
C LYS A 106 17.33 14.85 -18.86
N VAL A 107 17.22 13.87 -19.75
CA VAL A 107 17.20 14.08 -21.21
C VAL A 107 16.07 13.26 -21.81
N PHE A 108 14.91 13.89 -22.01
CA PHE A 108 13.75 13.22 -22.59
C PHE A 108 13.89 13.12 -24.12
N THR A 109 14.57 12.08 -24.60
CA THR A 109 14.80 11.86 -26.04
C THR A 109 14.34 10.48 -26.47
N LYS A 110 13.89 10.35 -27.72
CA LYS A 110 13.31 9.10 -28.26
C LYS A 110 14.29 7.92 -28.23
N HIS A 111 15.59 8.18 -28.26
CA HIS A 111 16.65 7.18 -28.30
C HIS A 111 17.18 6.80 -26.91
N ASP A 112 16.81 7.55 -25.87
CA ASP A 112 17.23 7.26 -24.51
C ASP A 112 16.41 6.12 -23.90
N MET A 113 17.11 5.15 -23.31
CA MET A 113 16.51 3.98 -22.71
C MET A 113 15.65 4.35 -21.50
N ALA A 114 16.12 5.26 -20.64
CA ALA A 114 15.38 5.70 -19.46
C ALA A 114 14.08 6.42 -19.85
N THR A 115 14.12 7.23 -20.90
CA THR A 115 12.93 7.86 -21.50
C THR A 115 11.92 6.82 -21.97
N ARG A 116 12.38 5.77 -22.67
CA ARG A 116 11.51 4.70 -23.17
C ARG A 116 10.89 3.89 -22.04
N GLU A 117 11.68 3.52 -21.04
CA GLU A 117 11.23 2.79 -19.86
C GLU A 117 10.19 3.58 -19.09
N GLN A 118 10.47 4.85 -18.78
CA GLN A 118 9.51 5.72 -18.10
C GLN A 118 8.22 5.87 -18.90
N LYS A 119 8.30 6.06 -20.21
CA LYS A 119 7.11 6.13 -21.07
C LYS A 119 6.29 4.84 -21.02
N GLN A 120 6.94 3.67 -21.03
CA GLN A 120 6.27 2.38 -20.93
C GLN A 120 5.55 2.23 -19.58
N ILE A 121 6.23 2.53 -18.48
CA ILE A 121 5.65 2.49 -17.13
C ILE A 121 4.44 3.42 -17.06
N MET A 122 4.59 4.68 -17.44
CA MET A 122 3.51 5.67 -17.40
C MET A 122 2.33 5.30 -18.30
N SER A 123 2.57 4.69 -19.46
CA SER A 123 1.50 4.22 -20.34
C SER A 123 0.70 3.09 -19.69
N LYS A 124 1.35 2.14 -19.02
CA LYS A 124 0.69 1.06 -18.30
C LYS A 124 -0.10 1.57 -17.09
N ILE A 125 0.49 2.47 -16.29
CA ILE A 125 -0.21 3.14 -15.18
C ILE A 125 -1.45 3.86 -15.68
N THR A 126 -1.34 4.63 -16.76
CA THR A 126 -2.46 5.39 -17.33
C THR A 126 -3.57 4.45 -17.82
N GLN A 127 -3.20 3.33 -18.46
CA GLN A 127 -4.18 2.36 -18.94
C GLN A 127 -4.93 1.70 -17.78
N GLU A 128 -4.20 1.19 -16.78
CA GLU A 128 -4.81 0.55 -15.62
C GLU A 128 -5.70 1.52 -14.82
N LEU A 129 -5.25 2.77 -14.62
CA LEU A 129 -6.05 3.78 -13.94
C LEU A 129 -7.32 4.13 -14.73
N ARG A 130 -7.23 4.23 -16.06
CA ARG A 130 -8.39 4.46 -16.93
C ARG A 130 -9.41 3.34 -16.78
N ASP A 131 -8.98 2.09 -16.83
CA ASP A 131 -9.86 0.94 -16.72
C ASP A 131 -10.56 0.91 -15.35
N GLN A 132 -9.82 1.16 -14.26
CA GLN A 132 -10.40 1.27 -12.92
C GLN A 132 -11.44 2.40 -12.80
N ILE A 133 -11.16 3.58 -13.37
CA ILE A 133 -12.08 4.72 -13.33
C ILE A 133 -13.34 4.43 -14.15
N ILE A 134 -13.20 3.90 -15.36
CA ILE A 134 -14.35 3.54 -16.20
C ILE A 134 -15.24 2.55 -15.44
N ASP A 135 -14.66 1.50 -14.86
CA ASP A 135 -15.40 0.52 -14.08
C ASP A 135 -16.08 1.12 -12.85
N GLN A 136 -15.44 2.08 -12.17
CA GLN A 136 -16.04 2.77 -11.02
C GLN A 136 -17.22 3.65 -11.44
N VAL A 137 -17.07 4.40 -12.54
CA VAL A 137 -18.11 5.28 -13.08
C VAL A 137 -19.31 4.47 -13.57
N LEU A 138 -19.07 3.39 -14.32
CA LEU A 138 -20.13 2.51 -14.83
C LEU A 138 -20.91 1.86 -13.67
N ARG A 139 -20.23 1.47 -12.59
CA ARG A 139 -20.87 0.90 -11.40
C ARG A 139 -21.52 1.92 -10.47
N ARG A 140 -21.34 3.23 -10.71
CA ARG A 140 -21.78 4.33 -9.82
C ARG A 140 -21.36 4.11 -8.36
N SER A 141 -20.24 3.42 -8.15
CA SER A 141 -19.74 3.09 -6.83
C SER A 141 -19.09 4.31 -6.18
N GLN A 142 -19.47 4.59 -4.93
CA GLN A 142 -18.82 5.63 -4.14
C GLN A 142 -17.34 5.25 -3.93
N ALA A 143 -16.45 6.25 -4.00
CA ALA A 143 -15.07 6.05 -3.60
C ALA A 143 -15.02 5.62 -2.12
N SER A 144 -14.05 4.78 -1.78
CA SER A 144 -13.87 4.29 -0.41
C SER A 144 -13.81 5.48 0.58
N ARG A 145 -14.44 5.30 1.74
CA ARG A 145 -14.42 6.32 2.81
C ARG A 145 -12.98 6.58 3.23
N TRP A 146 -12.63 7.86 3.34
CA TRP A 146 -11.32 8.32 3.78
C TRP A 146 -10.91 7.63 5.09
N HIS A 147 -9.70 7.08 5.12
CA HIS A 147 -9.07 6.50 6.31
C HIS A 147 -7.74 7.23 6.57
N PRO A 148 -7.40 7.54 7.84
CA PRO A 148 -6.06 8.00 8.20
C PRO A 148 -4.99 7.04 7.66
N ASP A 149 -3.88 7.58 7.16
CA ASP A 149 -2.83 6.83 6.45
C ASP A 149 -1.81 6.15 7.38
N SER A 150 -2.08 6.13 8.68
CA SER A 150 -1.16 5.68 9.70
C SER A 150 -1.65 4.37 10.29
N ILE A 151 -0.88 3.29 10.08
CA ILE A 151 -1.07 2.00 10.75
C ILE A 151 -0.52 2.00 12.18
N THR A 152 0.14 3.09 12.59
CA THR A 152 0.47 3.31 13.99
C THR A 152 -0.84 3.52 14.72
N CYS A 153 -1.27 2.54 15.52
CA CYS A 153 -2.40 2.63 16.47
C CYS A 153 -2.14 3.68 17.56
N ILE A 154 -1.80 4.91 17.17
CA ILE A 154 -1.74 6.09 18.02
C ILE A 154 -3.05 6.83 17.71
N THR A 155 -4.16 6.20 18.08
CA THR A 155 -5.46 6.87 18.10
C THR A 155 -5.33 8.06 19.05
N GLU A 156 -5.79 9.22 18.61
CA GLU A 156 -5.88 10.44 19.42
C GLU A 156 -6.51 10.10 20.78
N MET A 157 -5.75 10.26 21.87
CA MET A 157 -6.37 10.40 23.17
C MET A 157 -7.15 11.71 23.12
N HIS A 158 -8.47 11.63 22.98
CA HIS A 158 -9.32 12.76 23.26
C HIS A 158 -8.99 13.24 24.68
N SER A 159 -8.39 14.43 24.80
CA SER A 159 -8.25 15.09 26.10
C SER A 159 -9.64 15.15 26.72
N ALA A 160 -9.82 14.38 27.80
CA ALA A 160 -11.02 14.41 28.62
C ALA A 160 -11.05 15.73 29.40
N SER A 161 -11.34 16.83 28.71
CA SER A 161 -11.72 18.08 29.35
C SER A 161 -13.25 18.14 29.40
N ASN A 162 -13.81 17.38 30.33
CA ASN A 162 -15.05 17.72 31.03
C ASN A 162 -15.15 16.81 32.27
N LEU A 163 -14.45 17.23 33.32
CA LEU A 163 -14.79 16.85 34.68
C LEU A 163 -16.17 17.44 34.98
N ASN A 164 -17.17 16.58 35.16
CA ASN A 164 -18.18 16.80 36.18
C ASN A 164 -18.45 15.48 36.91
N LEU A 165 -18.43 15.64 38.22
CA LEU A 165 -18.31 14.69 39.31
C LEU A 165 -19.58 13.86 39.55
N LEU A 166 -19.40 12.77 40.33
CA LEU A 166 -20.32 11.81 40.97
C LEU A 166 -20.41 10.49 40.18
N ASP A 167 -20.08 9.31 40.72
CA ASP A 167 -20.11 8.82 42.11
C ASP A 167 -19.11 7.64 42.30
N GLU A 168 -18.76 7.36 43.55
CA GLU A 168 -17.68 6.49 44.03
C GLU A 168 -17.88 4.97 43.80
N GLN A 169 -16.76 4.23 43.94
CA GLN A 169 -16.58 2.77 44.14
C GLN A 169 -16.28 1.94 42.87
N ASP A 170 -15.00 1.72 42.54
CA ASP A 170 -14.28 0.53 43.03
C ASP A 170 -12.78 0.56 42.67
N ILE A 171 -12.02 -0.20 43.46
CA ILE A 171 -10.57 -0.12 43.70
C ILE A 171 -9.71 -0.63 42.53
N CYS A 172 -8.61 0.07 42.24
CA CYS A 172 -7.48 -0.44 41.45
C CYS A 172 -6.51 -1.18 42.38
N GLU A 173 -6.30 -2.49 42.18
CA GLU A 173 -5.07 -3.14 42.68
C GLU A 173 -4.74 -4.45 41.94
N ASN A 174 -3.45 -4.58 41.60
CA ASN A 174 -2.69 -5.81 41.29
C ASN A 174 -2.80 -6.35 39.84
N ALA A 175 -1.73 -6.69 39.13
CA ALA A 175 -0.35 -6.93 39.52
C ALA A 175 0.60 -6.79 38.30
N TYR A 176 1.73 -6.12 38.51
CA TYR A 176 3.00 -6.56 37.93
C TYR A 176 4.02 -6.65 39.06
N ASN A 177 4.77 -7.76 39.03
CA ASN A 177 5.99 -8.07 39.78
C ASN A 177 5.82 -8.92 41.04
N GLU A 178 6.17 -10.20 40.92
CA GLU A 178 7.17 -10.75 41.81
C GLU A 178 8.16 -11.64 41.04
N SER A 179 9.44 -11.39 41.31
CA SER A 179 10.61 -11.97 40.68
C SER A 179 11.30 -12.89 41.68
N VAL A 180 11.65 -14.09 41.22
CA VAL A 180 12.84 -14.90 41.56
C VAL A 180 13.30 -14.87 43.03
N ALA A 181 12.96 -15.92 43.77
CA ALA A 181 13.90 -16.71 44.58
C ALA A 181 13.10 -17.71 45.44
N ASP A 182 12.97 -18.97 45.02
CA ASP A 182 13.22 -20.07 45.96
C ASP A 182 13.30 -21.45 45.26
N LEU A 183 14.25 -22.26 45.76
CA LEU A 183 14.31 -23.72 45.67
C LEU A 183 14.80 -24.38 44.35
N LEU A 184 16.12 -24.24 44.16
CA LEU A 184 16.96 -25.43 43.91
C LEU A 184 16.80 -26.42 45.08
N ASN A 185 16.16 -27.58 44.85
CA ASN A 185 16.47 -28.83 45.54
C ASN A 185 15.90 -30.04 44.77
N ARG A 186 16.80 -30.91 44.31
CA ARG A 186 16.63 -32.19 43.60
C ARG A 186 15.93 -33.24 44.52
N PRO A 187 15.39 -34.38 44.01
CA PRO A 187 16.22 -35.42 43.36
C PRO A 187 15.66 -36.05 42.07
N GLU A 188 16.57 -36.75 41.38
CA GLU A 188 16.42 -37.53 40.17
C GLU A 188 15.74 -38.89 40.39
N THR A 189 14.96 -39.33 39.40
CA THR A 189 14.76 -40.72 38.92
C THR A 189 14.20 -40.57 37.50
N GLY A 190 14.75 -41.03 36.38
CA GLY A 190 15.52 -42.23 36.11
C GLY A 190 14.60 -43.24 35.41
N GLU A 191 14.65 -43.33 34.06
CA GLU A 191 14.23 -44.43 33.13
C GLU A 191 13.98 -43.83 31.73
N GLN A 192 14.87 -43.89 30.73
CA GLN A 192 15.28 -44.98 29.81
C GLN A 192 14.18 -45.58 28.89
N GLY A 193 14.45 -45.51 27.58
CA GLY A 193 13.78 -46.21 26.47
C GLY A 193 13.23 -45.23 25.43
N GLY A 194 13.64 -45.15 24.17
CA GLY A 194 14.31 -46.12 23.29
C GLY A 194 13.44 -46.31 22.03
N LEU A 195 14.08 -46.31 20.85
CA LEU A 195 13.55 -46.61 19.50
C LEU A 195 12.79 -45.46 18.79
N ASP A 196 12.83 -45.26 17.47
CA ASP A 196 13.75 -45.50 16.33
C ASP A 196 12.90 -45.15 15.09
N GLN A 197 13.52 -44.57 14.03
CA GLN A 197 13.16 -44.74 12.59
C GLN A 197 11.80 -44.18 12.10
N GLN A 198 11.59 -43.71 10.85
CA GLN A 198 12.36 -43.31 9.66
C GLN A 198 11.29 -42.90 8.60
N ILE A 199 11.63 -42.00 7.66
CA ILE A 199 11.14 -41.97 6.25
C ILE A 199 9.65 -41.55 6.05
N ASP A 200 9.19 -40.69 5.13
CA ASP A 200 9.40 -40.37 3.69
C ASP A 200 9.02 -38.87 3.49
N SER A 201 9.71 -38.01 2.73
CA SER A 201 9.81 -37.91 1.26
C SER A 201 8.46 -37.91 0.51
N ASP A 202 7.96 -36.74 0.12
CA ASP A 202 7.46 -36.59 -1.25
C ASP A 202 7.44 -35.13 -1.72
N ASP A 203 7.97 -34.95 -2.93
CA ASP A 203 8.02 -33.71 -3.68
C ASP A 203 6.77 -33.59 -4.57
N GLY A 204 6.37 -32.36 -4.88
CA GLY A 204 5.14 -32.09 -5.62
C GLY A 204 5.31 -30.97 -6.65
N GLY A 205 6.42 -31.02 -7.39
CA GLY A 205 6.65 -30.12 -8.52
C GLY A 205 5.81 -30.53 -9.73
N VAL A 206 5.05 -29.58 -10.30
CA VAL A 206 4.48 -29.72 -11.64
C VAL A 206 5.05 -28.62 -12.51
N SER A 207 5.83 -29.03 -13.51
CA SER A 207 6.30 -28.20 -14.60
C SER A 207 5.74 -28.79 -15.88
N ILE A 208 4.93 -28.04 -16.64
CA ILE A 208 4.75 -28.34 -18.07
C ILE A 208 4.58 -27.05 -18.87
N TYR A 209 5.42 -27.01 -19.90
CA TYR A 209 5.57 -26.08 -21.00
C TYR A 209 4.34 -25.99 -21.93
N ILE A 210 4.18 -24.85 -22.60
CA ILE A 210 4.33 -24.64 -24.07
C ILE A 210 4.67 -23.17 -24.30
#